data_AF-A0A1S3UJC6-F1
#
_entry.id   AF-A0A1S3UJC6-F1
#
_cell.length_a   1.000
_cell.length_b   1.000
_cell.length_c   1.000
_cell.angle_alpha   90.00
_cell.angle_beta   90.00
_cell.angle_gamma   90.00
#
_symmetry.space_group_name_H-M   'P 1'
#
loop_
_entity.id
_entity.type
_entity.pdbx_description
1 polymer ?
#
loop_
_entity_poly.entity_id
_entity_poly.type
_entity_poly.pdbx_seq_one_letter_code
_entity_poly.pdbx_strand_id
1 'polypeptide(L)'
;MSGAKKSHLKNAKPSSVESWTNPFDSDDEEKNTKKYSSSRKTSSDRALVTLEVNTNPFNDDIDATKKSSSYAFQSANRNRYKNDFRDSGGLENQSVQELESYAVYKAEETTNSVNNCLKIAENIREDATKTLVTLHQQGEQITRSHHVAADIDHDLSRGEKLLGSLGGLFSKTWKPKKTRAITGPVIVGDDPVRSKGSHLEQREKLGLTSGPKGQSKLRTPPQEPSNALEKVEVEKVKQDDALSDLSDLLGELKDMAVDMGSEIERHNKALNHLYDDVDELNFRMKGANQRGRRLLGK
;
A
#
# COMPACT_ATOMS: atom_id res chain seq x y z
N MET A 1 -57.69 -49.26 -54.95
CA MET A 1 -56.83 -48.69 -56.01
C MET A 1 -55.85 -47.72 -55.39
N SER A 2 -54.62 -47.81 -55.86
CA SER A 2 -53.37 -47.31 -55.29
C SER A 2 -53.25 -45.79 -55.21
N GLY A 3 -52.36 -45.30 -54.34
CA GLY A 3 -51.93 -43.89 -54.33
C GLY A 3 -50.90 -43.58 -53.26
N ALA A 4 -49.70 -44.16 -53.38
CA ALA A 4 -48.55 -43.90 -52.52
C ALA A 4 -48.02 -42.46 -52.67
N LYS A 5 -47.70 -41.82 -51.54
CA LYS A 5 -46.96 -40.55 -51.47
C LYS A 5 -45.48 -40.82 -51.17
N LYS A 6 -44.58 -40.29 -52.00
CA LYS A 6 -43.15 -40.04 -51.69
C LYS A 6 -42.66 -38.82 -52.46
N SER A 7 -42.09 -37.84 -51.74
CA SER A 7 -40.88 -37.12 -52.20
C SER A 7 -40.19 -36.36 -51.05
N HIS A 8 -38.94 -36.79 -50.84
CA HIS A 8 -37.68 -36.14 -50.44
C HIS A 8 -37.54 -35.01 -49.39
N LEU A 9 -36.70 -35.38 -48.39
CA LEU A 9 -35.75 -34.65 -47.54
C LEU A 9 -35.28 -33.25 -48.00
N LYS A 10 -35.14 -32.34 -47.01
CA LYS A 10 -33.82 -31.79 -46.57
C LYS A 10 -33.93 -31.15 -45.18
N ASN A 11 -33.03 -31.58 -44.29
CA ASN A 11 -32.91 -31.15 -42.90
C ASN A 11 -32.22 -29.78 -42.79
N ALA A 12 -32.74 -28.91 -41.91
CA ALA A 12 -32.05 -27.75 -41.39
C ALA A 12 -31.52 -28.08 -39.97
N LYS A 13 -30.26 -27.75 -39.69
CA LYS A 13 -29.61 -27.86 -38.38
C LYS A 13 -28.96 -26.49 -38.05
N PRO A 14 -29.06 -25.98 -36.81
CA PRO A 14 -28.46 -24.72 -36.40
C PRO A 14 -27.16 -24.87 -35.59
N SER A 15 -26.47 -23.73 -35.51
CA SER A 15 -25.60 -23.15 -34.47
C SER A 15 -24.20 -23.69 -34.19
N SER A 16 -23.28 -22.72 -34.31
CA SER A 16 -21.88 -22.61 -33.90
C SER A 16 -21.65 -22.89 -32.41
N VAL A 17 -20.52 -23.54 -32.09
CA VAL A 17 -19.98 -23.70 -30.74
C VAL A 17 -18.51 -23.27 -30.79
N GLU A 18 -18.18 -22.18 -30.11
CA GLU A 18 -16.80 -21.78 -29.83
C GLU A 18 -16.27 -22.66 -28.67
N SER A 19 -15.13 -23.31 -28.90
CA SER A 19 -14.43 -24.13 -27.92
C SER A 19 -13.22 -23.37 -27.40
N TRP A 20 -13.17 -23.08 -26.10
CA TRP A 20 -11.99 -22.55 -25.42
C TRP A 20 -10.94 -23.66 -25.24
N THR A 21 -9.70 -23.40 -25.64
CA THR A 21 -8.54 -24.28 -25.50
C THR A 21 -7.75 -23.99 -24.21
N ASN A 22 -7.30 -25.06 -23.54
CA ASN A 22 -6.47 -25.04 -22.34
C ASN A 22 -4.99 -24.69 -22.65
N PRO A 23 -4.26 -24.00 -21.75
CA PRO A 23 -2.93 -23.45 -22.04
C PRO A 23 -1.72 -24.29 -21.55
N PHE A 24 -1.87 -25.60 -21.35
CA PHE A 24 -0.82 -26.45 -20.75
C PHE A 24 -0.44 -27.68 -21.58
N ASP A 25 -0.37 -27.56 -22.90
CA ASP A 25 0.08 -28.68 -23.74
C ASP A 25 0.85 -28.21 -24.98
N SER A 26 2.17 -28.22 -24.89
CA SER A 26 3.08 -28.28 -26.04
C SER A 26 4.36 -29.00 -25.63
N ASP A 27 4.31 -30.32 -25.79
CA ASP A 27 5.46 -31.15 -26.16
C ASP A 27 5.87 -30.80 -27.61
N ASP A 28 7.16 -30.55 -27.84
CA ASP A 28 7.79 -30.77 -29.16
C ASP A 28 9.27 -31.13 -28.97
N GLU A 29 9.53 -32.43 -29.18
CA GLU A 29 10.81 -33.06 -29.56
C GLU A 29 11.25 -32.53 -30.95
N GLU A 30 12.51 -32.38 -31.38
CA GLU A 30 13.66 -33.27 -31.30
C GLU A 30 14.93 -32.61 -31.93
N LYS A 31 16.11 -33.09 -31.52
CA LYS A 31 17.40 -33.23 -32.28
C LYS A 31 18.39 -32.05 -32.51
N ASN A 32 19.25 -31.84 -31.50
CA ASN A 32 20.69 -32.22 -31.43
C ASN A 32 21.68 -31.79 -32.56
N THR A 33 22.69 -30.96 -32.23
CA THR A 33 24.12 -31.37 -32.28
C THR A 33 25.09 -30.41 -31.54
N LYS A 34 25.71 -30.98 -30.49
CA LYS A 34 27.15 -30.91 -30.08
C LYS A 34 27.81 -29.63 -29.49
N LYS A 35 28.04 -29.77 -28.16
CA LYS A 35 29.31 -29.62 -27.38
C LYS A 35 29.97 -28.23 -27.22
N TYR A 36 30.02 -27.70 -25.97
CA TYR A 36 31.07 -27.97 -24.96
C TYR A 36 30.88 -27.14 -23.67
N SER A 37 30.89 -27.83 -22.50
CA SER A 37 31.25 -27.36 -21.13
C SER A 37 30.43 -26.20 -20.52
N SER A 38 30.11 -26.09 -19.23
CA SER A 38 30.55 -26.72 -17.99
C SER A 38 29.53 -26.39 -16.88
N SER A 39 29.41 -27.31 -15.90
CA SER A 39 28.99 -27.09 -14.50
C SER A 39 27.51 -26.79 -14.15
N ARG A 40 26.90 -27.77 -13.47
CA ARG A 40 25.60 -27.70 -12.74
C ARG A 40 25.56 -26.53 -11.73
N LYS A 41 24.44 -25.80 -11.71
CA LYS A 41 23.90 -25.10 -10.54
C LYS A 41 22.47 -25.57 -10.30
N THR A 42 22.22 -26.11 -9.11
CA THR A 42 20.90 -26.20 -8.48
C THR A 42 20.72 -24.93 -7.65
N SER A 43 19.57 -24.26 -7.73
CA SER A 43 18.83 -23.65 -6.61
C SER A 43 17.95 -22.48 -7.10
N SER A 44 16.80 -22.40 -6.46
CA SER A 44 15.72 -21.41 -6.56
C SER A 44 16.14 -19.94 -6.70
N ASP A 45 15.57 -19.25 -7.69
CA ASP A 45 15.53 -17.78 -7.74
C ASP A 45 14.19 -17.28 -7.20
N ARG A 46 14.22 -16.81 -5.96
CA ARG A 46 13.37 -15.70 -5.51
C ARG A 46 14.11 -14.42 -5.90
N ALA A 47 13.50 -13.61 -6.75
CA ALA A 47 14.02 -12.30 -7.10
C ALA A 47 14.11 -11.41 -5.84
N LEU A 48 15.31 -11.34 -5.27
CA LEU A 48 15.69 -10.34 -4.29
C LEU A 48 15.99 -9.06 -5.05
N VAL A 49 15.15 -8.04 -4.84
CA VAL A 49 15.52 -6.66 -5.12
C VAL A 49 16.68 -6.32 -4.18
N THR A 50 17.90 -6.32 -4.72
CA THR A 50 19.06 -5.74 -4.04
C THR A 50 18.87 -4.24 -3.97
N LEU A 51 18.30 -3.77 -2.86
CA LEU A 51 18.45 -2.39 -2.43
C LEU A 51 19.91 -2.24 -1.96
N GLU A 52 20.78 -1.75 -2.85
CA GLU A 52 22.08 -1.23 -2.45
C GLU A 52 21.86 0.02 -1.59
N VAL A 53 21.62 -0.18 -0.30
CA VAL A 53 21.68 0.90 0.69
C VAL A 53 23.12 1.04 1.12
N ASN A 54 23.88 1.83 0.36
CA ASN A 54 25.09 2.44 0.88
C ASN A 54 25.24 3.87 0.36
N THR A 55 24.41 4.76 0.90
CA THR A 55 24.73 6.18 1.00
C THR A 55 24.26 6.66 2.35
N ASN A 56 25.20 7.14 3.15
CA ASN A 56 24.92 7.78 4.43
C ASN A 56 24.06 9.02 4.12
N PRO A 57 22.84 9.17 4.68
CA PRO A 57 21.90 10.25 4.32
C PRO A 57 22.35 11.65 4.80
N PHE A 58 23.57 11.74 5.32
CA PHE A 58 24.23 12.97 5.79
C PHE A 58 25.32 13.47 4.84
N ASN A 59 25.59 12.74 3.74
CA ASN A 59 26.62 13.14 2.79
C ASN A 59 25.98 13.80 1.57
N ASP A 60 25.74 15.11 1.67
CA ASP A 60 25.43 15.97 0.52
C ASP A 60 26.70 16.09 -0.34
N ASP A 61 26.86 15.20 -1.33
CA ASP A 61 27.77 15.45 -2.45
C ASP A 61 27.10 16.50 -3.37
N ILE A 62 27.38 17.77 -3.08
CA ILE A 62 27.05 18.89 -3.95
C ILE A 62 27.89 18.77 -5.22
N ASP A 63 27.21 18.64 -6.35
CA ASP A 63 27.74 18.66 -7.72
C ASP A 63 28.73 19.83 -7.89
N ALA A 64 30.02 19.49 -7.96
CA ALA A 64 31.14 20.40 -7.97
C ALA A 64 31.36 21.00 -9.37
N THR A 65 30.35 21.65 -9.94
CA THR A 65 30.51 22.28 -11.24
C THR A 65 30.00 23.73 -11.21
N LYS A 66 30.96 24.63 -10.89
CA LYS A 66 30.93 26.11 -11.00
C LYS A 66 30.26 26.92 -9.87
N LYS A 67 30.98 27.31 -8.80
CA LYS A 67 30.76 28.60 -8.07
C LYS A 67 31.91 29.02 -7.12
N SER A 68 32.80 29.93 -7.56
CA SER A 68 33.51 30.99 -6.77
C SER A 68 34.28 30.67 -5.46
N SER A 69 35.62 30.72 -5.49
CA SER A 69 36.65 30.49 -4.43
C SER A 69 36.24 30.61 -2.95
N SER A 70 35.34 31.50 -2.57
CA SER A 70 34.70 31.60 -1.24
C SER A 70 34.11 30.29 -0.67
N TYR A 71 33.41 29.49 -1.48
CA TYR A 71 32.89 28.16 -1.11
C TYR A 71 33.96 27.12 -0.75
N ALA A 72 35.15 27.22 -1.36
CA ALA A 72 36.24 26.29 -1.13
C ALA A 72 36.94 26.58 0.20
N PHE A 73 37.01 27.85 0.60
CA PHE A 73 37.48 28.24 1.94
C PHE A 73 36.47 27.86 3.04
N GLN A 74 35.17 28.00 2.78
CA GLN A 74 34.14 27.52 3.70
C GLN A 74 34.12 26.00 3.85
N SER A 75 34.28 25.22 2.76
CA SER A 75 34.29 23.75 2.85
C SER A 75 35.53 23.20 3.58
N ALA A 76 36.70 23.83 3.37
CA ALA A 76 37.92 23.48 4.09
C ALA A 76 37.80 23.77 5.60
N ASN A 77 37.15 24.86 6.00
CA ASN A 77 36.87 25.17 7.41
C ASN A 77 35.86 24.20 8.01
N ARG A 78 34.77 23.87 7.29
CA ARG A 78 33.77 22.89 7.75
C ARG A 78 34.39 21.52 8.04
N ASN A 79 35.31 21.05 7.20
CA ASN A 79 35.99 19.77 7.43
C ASN A 79 36.89 19.78 8.67
N ARG A 80 37.45 20.94 9.07
CA ARG A 80 38.23 21.07 10.31
C ARG A 80 37.36 20.96 11.57
N TYR A 81 36.11 21.39 11.48
CA TYR A 81 35.17 21.34 12.60
C TYR A 81 34.46 20.00 12.78
N LYS A 82 34.50 19.10 11.78
CA LYS A 82 33.86 17.77 11.87
C LYS A 82 34.40 16.89 13.00
N ASN A 83 35.68 17.04 13.34
CA ASN A 83 36.33 16.23 14.39
C ASN A 83 36.24 16.89 15.78
N ASP A 84 35.41 17.92 15.97
CA ASP A 84 35.22 18.63 17.25
C ASP A 84 36.56 19.02 17.92
N PHE A 85 37.56 19.42 17.11
CA PHE A 85 38.92 19.77 17.53
C PHE A 85 39.72 18.67 18.27
N ARG A 86 39.32 17.39 18.17
CA ARG A 86 40.06 16.27 18.77
C ARG A 86 41.53 16.22 18.33
N ASP A 87 41.78 16.48 17.05
CA ASP A 87 43.13 16.48 16.48
C ASP A 87 43.93 17.76 16.82
N SER A 88 43.24 18.78 17.34
CA SER A 88 43.77 20.11 17.64
C SER A 88 43.94 20.36 19.14
N GLY A 89 43.81 19.32 19.96
CA GLY A 89 43.99 19.39 21.41
C GLY A 89 42.73 19.81 22.19
N GLY A 90 41.54 19.77 21.61
CA GLY A 90 40.30 20.14 22.31
C GLY A 90 39.90 21.61 22.15
N LEU A 91 38.73 21.94 22.68
CA LEU A 91 38.08 23.26 22.54
C LEU A 91 38.87 24.35 23.26
N GLU A 92 39.44 24.00 24.42
CA GLU A 92 40.20 24.88 25.32
C GLU A 92 41.51 25.40 24.71
N ASN A 93 42.01 24.74 23.67
CA ASN A 93 43.25 25.10 22.98
C ASN A 93 43.00 25.90 21.70
N GLN A 94 41.75 26.31 21.44
CA GLN A 94 41.38 27.10 20.25
C GLN A 94 41.29 28.60 20.55
N SER A 95 41.46 29.42 19.52
CA SER A 95 41.23 30.87 19.62
C SER A 95 39.74 31.19 19.69
N VAL A 96 39.40 32.35 20.24
CA VAL A 96 38.00 32.82 20.33
C VAL A 96 37.34 32.89 18.94
N GLN A 97 38.08 33.34 17.91
CA GLN A 97 37.58 33.41 16.54
C GLN A 97 37.27 32.03 15.94
N GLU A 98 38.07 31.02 16.31
CA GLU A 98 37.86 29.64 15.90
C GLU A 98 36.63 29.03 16.60
N LEU A 99 36.44 29.35 17.89
CA LEU A 99 35.27 28.95 18.66
C LEU A 99 33.98 29.60 18.14
N GLU A 100 34.03 30.89 17.77
CA GLU A 100 32.93 31.61 17.13
C GLU A 100 32.55 30.97 15.78
N SER A 101 33.55 30.66 14.95
CA SER A 101 33.34 30.00 13.66
C SER A 101 32.77 28.59 13.83
N TYR A 102 33.22 27.86 14.85
CA TYR A 102 32.71 26.54 15.20
C TYR A 102 31.27 26.58 15.71
N ALA A 103 30.91 27.56 16.55
CA ALA A 103 29.55 27.72 17.03
C ALA A 103 28.56 27.96 15.88
N VAL A 104 28.95 28.83 14.93
CA VAL A 104 28.21 29.04 13.68
C VAL A 104 28.11 27.75 12.87
N TYR A 105 29.21 27.03 12.70
CA TYR A 105 29.22 25.76 11.97
C TYR A 105 28.24 24.74 12.59
N LYS A 106 28.28 24.56 13.91
CA LYS A 106 27.39 23.62 14.61
C LYS A 106 25.92 24.05 14.54
N ALA A 107 25.65 25.35 14.58
CA ALA A 107 24.30 25.86 14.36
C ALA A 107 23.81 25.53 12.94
N GLU A 108 24.61 25.81 11.90
CA GLU A 108 24.26 25.46 10.52
C GLU A 108 24.08 23.95 10.32
N GLU A 109 24.97 23.12 10.89
CA GLU A 109 24.87 21.66 10.86
C GLU A 109 23.55 21.17 11.48
N THR A 110 23.17 21.75 12.61
CA THR A 110 21.90 21.44 13.29
C THR A 110 20.71 21.86 12.44
N THR A 111 20.72 23.07 11.86
CA THR A 111 19.67 23.55 10.95
C THR A 111 19.51 22.61 9.75
N ASN A 112 20.62 22.17 9.13
CA ASN A 112 20.57 21.23 8.01
C ASN A 112 19.98 19.87 8.41
N SER A 113 20.32 19.38 9.60
CA SER A 113 19.77 18.13 10.14
C SER A 113 18.25 18.22 10.34
N VAL A 114 17.76 19.30 10.95
CA VAL A 114 16.31 19.54 11.16
C VAL A 114 15.58 19.63 9.81
N ASN A 115 16.12 20.36 8.83
CA ASN A 115 15.53 20.44 7.49
C ASN A 115 15.47 19.08 6.78
N ASN A 116 16.47 18.23 6.98
CA ASN A 116 16.43 16.87 6.45
C ASN A 116 15.32 16.03 7.11
N CYS A 117 15.16 16.14 8.44
CA CYS A 117 14.05 15.50 9.14
C CYS A 117 12.68 15.97 8.62
N LEU A 118 12.53 17.27 8.36
CA LEU A 118 11.31 17.84 7.78
C LEU A 118 11.01 17.22 6.41
N LYS A 119 12.00 17.19 5.52
CA LYS A 119 11.86 16.57 4.18
C LYS A 119 11.47 15.09 4.27
N ILE A 120 12.06 14.33 5.19
CA ILE A 120 11.71 12.92 5.40
C ILE A 120 10.25 12.81 5.87
N ALA A 121 9.83 13.62 6.84
CA ALA A 121 8.47 13.60 7.34
C ALA A 121 7.45 13.98 6.25
N GLU A 122 7.79 14.90 5.34
CA GLU A 122 6.93 15.28 4.22
C GLU A 122 6.73 14.12 3.25
N ASN A 123 7.80 13.40 2.94
CA ASN A 123 7.72 12.19 2.10
C ASN A 123 6.86 11.11 2.77
N ILE A 124 7.01 10.90 4.08
CA ILE A 124 6.17 9.95 4.84
C ILE A 124 4.70 10.37 4.76
N ARG A 125 4.39 11.66 4.84
CA ARG A 125 3.00 12.15 4.74
C ARG A 125 2.40 11.85 3.37
N GLU A 126 3.17 12.05 2.30
CA GLU A 126 2.71 11.73 0.94
C GLU A 126 2.39 10.24 0.78
N ASP A 127 3.29 9.37 1.26
CA ASP A 127 3.10 7.91 1.17
C ASP A 127 2.00 7.41 2.10
N ALA A 128 1.84 8.00 3.29
CA ALA A 128 0.72 7.71 4.19
C ALA A 128 -0.61 8.08 3.55
N THR A 129 -0.67 9.19 2.81
CA THR A 129 -1.88 9.59 2.06
C THR A 129 -2.23 8.53 1.01
N LYS A 130 -1.27 8.10 0.18
CA LYS A 130 -1.49 7.02 -0.81
C LYS A 130 -1.94 5.71 -0.15
N THR A 131 -1.38 5.41 1.02
CA THR A 131 -1.72 4.20 1.80
C THR A 131 -3.16 4.27 2.31
N LEU A 132 -3.60 5.40 2.85
CA LEU A 132 -4.99 5.61 3.29
C LEU A 132 -5.99 5.42 2.15
N VAL A 133 -5.70 5.96 0.97
CA VAL A 133 -6.52 5.75 -0.23
C VAL A 133 -6.62 4.27 -0.60
N THR A 134 -5.49 3.57 -0.55
CA THR A 134 -5.43 2.14 -0.84
C THR A 134 -6.22 1.32 0.17
N LEU A 135 -6.11 1.63 1.47
CA LEU A 135 -6.89 0.98 2.52
C LEU A 135 -8.39 1.19 2.29
N HIS A 136 -8.82 2.41 1.99
CA HIS A 136 -10.22 2.67 1.70
C HIS A 136 -10.73 1.81 0.51
N GLN A 137 -9.99 1.76 -0.60
CA GLN A 137 -10.35 0.92 -1.75
C GLN A 137 -10.41 -0.58 -1.41
N GLN A 138 -9.53 -1.05 -0.52
CA GLN A 138 -9.57 -2.43 -0.03
C GLN A 138 -10.81 -2.69 0.84
N GLY A 139 -11.20 -1.74 1.69
CA GLY A 139 -12.42 -1.83 2.50
C GLY A 139 -13.68 -1.96 1.63
N GLU A 140 -13.75 -1.20 0.54
CA GLU A 140 -14.85 -1.31 -0.43
C GLU A 140 -14.82 -2.64 -1.18
N GLN A 141 -13.64 -3.20 -1.48
CA GLN A 141 -13.52 -4.54 -2.03
C GLN A 141 -14.05 -5.61 -1.06
N ILE A 142 -13.67 -5.54 0.21
CA ILE A 142 -14.17 -6.47 1.25
C ILE A 142 -15.69 -6.39 1.35
N THR A 143 -16.23 -5.17 1.35
CA THR A 143 -17.68 -4.93 1.39
C THR A 143 -18.38 -5.52 0.16
N ARG A 144 -17.81 -5.38 -1.04
CA ARG A 144 -18.33 -6.04 -2.25
C ARG A 144 -18.28 -7.57 -2.15
N SER A 145 -17.20 -8.14 -1.62
CA SER A 145 -17.10 -9.59 -1.41
C SER A 145 -18.18 -10.13 -0.48
N HIS A 146 -18.54 -9.38 0.56
CA HIS A 146 -19.67 -9.72 1.44
C HIS A 146 -21.01 -9.75 0.70
N HIS A 147 -21.28 -8.78 -0.18
CA HIS A 147 -22.49 -8.79 -1.00
C HIS A 147 -22.54 -10.02 -1.92
N VAL A 148 -21.42 -10.35 -2.56
CA VAL A 148 -21.32 -11.54 -3.41
C VAL A 148 -21.58 -12.82 -2.60
N ALA A 149 -21.06 -12.92 -1.38
CA ALA A 149 -21.35 -14.05 -0.49
C ALA A 149 -22.85 -14.16 -0.15
N ALA A 150 -23.51 -13.04 0.14
CA ALA A 150 -24.94 -13.01 0.40
C ALA A 150 -25.78 -13.39 -0.84
N ASP A 151 -25.37 -12.94 -2.03
CA ASP A 151 -26.02 -13.32 -3.29
C ASP A 151 -25.90 -14.83 -3.54
N ILE A 152 -24.70 -15.39 -3.35
CA ILE A 152 -24.47 -16.84 -3.43
C ILE A 152 -25.35 -17.59 -2.43
N ASP A 153 -25.52 -17.08 -1.19
CA ASP A 153 -26.40 -17.71 -0.20
C ASP A 153 -27.85 -17.77 -0.69
N HIS A 154 -28.33 -16.68 -1.27
CA HIS A 154 -29.69 -16.60 -1.76
C HIS A 154 -29.93 -17.55 -2.94
N ASP A 155 -29.00 -17.60 -3.89
CA ASP A 155 -29.08 -18.51 -5.03
C ASP A 155 -28.91 -19.97 -4.63
N LEU A 156 -27.98 -20.26 -3.72
CA LEU A 156 -27.81 -21.60 -3.15
C LEU A 156 -29.07 -22.03 -2.41
N SER A 157 -29.68 -21.15 -1.61
CA SER A 157 -30.95 -21.43 -0.94
C SER A 157 -32.09 -21.76 -1.91
N ARG A 158 -32.15 -21.09 -3.06
CA ARG A 158 -33.13 -21.40 -4.12
C ARG A 158 -32.81 -22.76 -4.77
N GLY A 159 -31.55 -23.02 -5.10
CA GLY A 159 -31.09 -24.30 -5.65
C GLY A 159 -31.33 -25.48 -4.71
N GLU A 160 -31.09 -25.31 -3.41
CA GLU A 160 -31.33 -26.33 -2.39
C GLU A 160 -32.81 -26.72 -2.28
N LYS A 161 -33.73 -25.74 -2.35
CA LYS A 161 -35.18 -26.00 -2.37
C LYS A 161 -35.57 -26.85 -3.58
N LEU A 162 -35.04 -26.50 -4.77
CA LEU A 162 -35.27 -27.26 -5.98
C LEU A 162 -34.72 -28.69 -5.84
N LEU A 163 -33.46 -28.86 -5.44
CA LEU A 163 -32.84 -30.18 -5.21
C LEU A 163 -33.56 -31.02 -4.14
N GLY A 164 -34.20 -30.37 -3.16
CA GLY A 164 -35.06 -31.00 -2.16
C GLY A 164 -36.37 -31.52 -2.75
N SER A 165 -36.98 -30.78 -3.68
CA SER A 165 -38.19 -31.20 -4.42
C SER A 165 -37.92 -32.19 -5.55
N LEU A 166 -36.69 -32.19 -6.09
CA LEU A 166 -36.27 -33.14 -7.10
C LEU A 166 -36.01 -34.48 -6.43
N GLY A 167 -36.98 -35.36 -6.61
CA GLY A 167 -36.99 -36.70 -6.07
C GLY A 167 -38.35 -37.35 -6.35
N GLY A 168 -38.36 -38.53 -6.97
CA GLY A 168 -39.60 -39.29 -7.17
C GLY A 168 -40.21 -39.76 -5.84
N LEU A 169 -41.41 -40.34 -5.92
CA LEU A 169 -42.23 -40.85 -4.79
C LEU A 169 -41.50 -41.79 -3.80
N PHE A 170 -40.32 -42.30 -4.16
CA PHE A 170 -39.50 -43.22 -3.33
C PHE A 170 -38.15 -42.65 -2.90
N SER A 171 -37.84 -41.41 -3.24
CA SER A 171 -36.55 -40.80 -2.89
C SER A 171 -36.66 -39.97 -1.62
N LYS A 172 -35.71 -40.19 -0.70
CA LYS A 172 -35.66 -39.48 0.59
C LYS A 172 -35.54 -37.97 0.33
N THR A 173 -36.48 -37.18 0.86
CA THR A 173 -36.46 -35.71 0.77
C THR A 173 -35.19 -35.19 1.45
N TRP A 174 -34.32 -34.52 0.71
CA TRP A 174 -33.10 -33.93 1.26
C TRP A 174 -33.42 -32.54 1.81
N LYS A 175 -32.97 -32.27 3.03
CA LYS A 175 -33.01 -30.92 3.63
C LYS A 175 -31.56 -30.46 3.84
N PRO A 176 -31.18 -29.27 3.36
CA PRO A 176 -29.86 -28.72 3.62
C PRO A 176 -29.68 -28.48 5.13
N LYS A 177 -28.47 -28.73 5.63
CA LYS A 177 -28.09 -28.34 6.99
C LYS A 177 -27.49 -26.93 6.89
N LYS A 178 -28.16 -25.95 7.51
CA LYS A 178 -27.64 -24.59 7.69
C LYS A 178 -27.14 -24.47 9.12
N THR A 179 -25.86 -24.24 9.32
CA THR A 179 -25.27 -24.10 10.65
C THR A 179 -25.28 -22.65 11.13
N ARG A 180 -25.30 -21.69 10.20
CA ARG A 180 -25.44 -20.26 10.47
C ARG A 180 -26.11 -19.51 9.32
N ALA A 181 -26.61 -18.32 9.62
CA ALA A 181 -27.08 -17.38 8.61
C ALA A 181 -25.90 -16.57 8.08
N ILE A 182 -25.82 -16.43 6.76
CA ILE A 182 -24.87 -15.54 6.09
C ILE A 182 -25.29 -14.12 6.41
N THR A 183 -24.41 -13.36 7.08
CA THR A 183 -24.77 -12.09 7.70
C THR A 183 -24.57 -10.92 6.72
N GLY A 184 -23.79 -11.12 5.66
CA GLY A 184 -23.49 -10.07 4.70
C GLY A 184 -22.59 -8.98 5.31
N PRO A 185 -22.46 -7.80 4.66
CA PRO A 185 -21.53 -6.78 5.11
C PRO A 185 -21.90 -6.31 6.52
N VAL A 186 -20.99 -6.51 7.48
CA VAL A 186 -21.18 -6.00 8.84
C VAL A 186 -20.97 -4.49 8.81
N ILE A 187 -22.06 -3.73 8.66
CA ILE A 187 -22.05 -2.28 8.88
C ILE A 187 -21.95 -2.08 10.39
N VAL A 188 -20.72 -2.10 10.93
CA VAL A 188 -20.47 -1.77 12.33
C VAL A 188 -20.95 -0.32 12.53
N GLY A 189 -22.07 -0.14 13.22
CA GLY A 189 -22.78 1.14 13.35
C GLY A 189 -21.89 2.32 13.74
N ASP A 190 -22.24 3.50 13.22
CA ASP A 190 -21.54 4.77 13.39
C ASP A 190 -21.30 5.12 14.87
N ASP A 191 -20.05 5.05 15.27
CA ASP A 191 -19.55 5.71 16.49
C ASP A 191 -19.10 7.13 16.06
N PRO A 192 -19.49 8.22 16.73
CA PRO A 192 -19.21 9.59 16.30
C PRO A 192 -17.72 9.96 16.07
N VAL A 193 -16.76 9.17 16.59
CA VAL A 193 -15.33 9.32 16.26
C VAL A 193 -15.01 8.93 14.80
N ARG A 194 -15.93 8.20 14.14
CA ARG A 194 -15.73 7.47 12.88
C ARG A 194 -16.19 8.22 11.63
N SER A 195 -16.79 9.39 11.78
CA SER A 195 -17.17 10.28 10.66
C SER A 195 -15.97 11.01 10.03
N LYS A 196 -14.77 10.96 10.65
CA LYS A 196 -13.56 11.56 10.07
C LYS A 196 -13.05 10.82 8.82
N GLY A 197 -13.29 9.50 8.71
CA GLY A 197 -12.93 8.71 7.53
C GLY A 197 -13.73 9.12 6.29
N SER A 198 -15.06 9.28 6.42
CA SER A 198 -15.90 9.82 5.32
C SER A 198 -15.60 11.30 5.03
N HIS A 199 -15.10 12.04 6.02
CA HIS A 199 -14.62 13.39 5.81
C HIS A 199 -13.32 13.44 4.99
N LEU A 200 -12.46 12.41 5.06
CA LEU A 200 -11.30 12.27 4.19
C LEU A 200 -11.70 12.04 2.72
N GLU A 201 -12.72 11.20 2.47
CA GLU A 201 -13.31 10.94 1.13
C GLU A 201 -13.76 12.23 0.42
N GLN A 202 -14.39 13.14 1.18
CA GLN A 202 -14.79 14.44 0.66
C GLN A 202 -13.61 15.38 0.47
N ARG A 203 -12.59 15.33 1.34
CA ARG A 203 -11.40 16.18 1.22
C ARG A 203 -10.52 15.79 0.05
N GLU A 204 -10.35 14.51 -0.25
CA GLU A 204 -9.58 14.05 -1.41
C GLU A 204 -10.32 14.34 -2.73
N LYS A 205 -11.62 14.04 -2.83
CA LYS A 205 -12.45 14.37 -4.02
C LYS A 205 -12.54 15.87 -4.31
N LEU A 206 -12.34 16.72 -3.30
CA LEU A 206 -12.33 18.17 -3.44
C LEU A 206 -10.92 18.78 -3.55
N GLY A 207 -9.85 17.96 -3.51
CA GLY A 207 -8.47 18.45 -3.54
C GLY A 207 -8.06 19.26 -2.30
N LEU A 208 -8.70 19.01 -1.16
CA LEU A 208 -8.57 19.71 0.12
C LEU A 208 -7.76 18.91 1.16
N THR A 209 -6.77 18.11 0.72
CA THR A 209 -5.64 17.86 1.61
C THR A 209 -5.08 19.23 1.95
N SER A 210 -4.98 19.54 3.24
CA SER A 210 -4.59 20.88 3.66
C SER A 210 -3.24 21.21 3.03
N GLY A 211 -3.27 22.05 2.00
CA GLY A 211 -2.09 22.80 1.58
C GLY A 211 -1.52 23.47 2.84
N PRO A 212 -0.19 23.55 2.96
CA PRO A 212 0.46 23.89 4.20
C PRO A 212 -0.20 25.15 4.75
N LYS A 213 -0.87 25.04 5.90
CA LYS A 213 -1.24 26.19 6.72
C LYS A 213 0.02 26.74 7.41
N GLY A 214 1.15 26.72 6.73
CA GLY A 214 2.24 27.64 7.00
C GLY A 214 1.80 28.98 6.45
N GLN A 215 1.18 29.80 7.31
CA GLN A 215 1.36 31.24 7.14
C GLN A 215 2.86 31.45 7.18
N SER A 216 3.49 31.54 6.01
CA SER A 216 4.79 32.17 5.88
C SER A 216 4.59 33.58 6.42
N LYS A 217 4.94 33.76 7.70
CA LYS A 217 5.13 35.09 8.25
C LYS A 217 6.17 35.71 7.35
N LEU A 218 5.72 36.61 6.47
CA LEU A 218 6.55 37.54 5.73
C LEU A 218 7.42 38.26 6.76
N ARG A 219 8.59 37.70 7.07
CA ARG A 219 9.59 38.37 7.86
C ARG A 219 10.64 38.85 6.89
N THR A 220 10.73 40.17 6.83
CA THR A 220 11.74 40.96 6.14
C THR A 220 13.10 40.27 6.21
N PRO A 221 13.85 40.14 5.10
CA PRO A 221 15.15 39.48 5.13
C PRO A 221 16.03 40.11 6.22
N PRO A 222 16.62 39.32 7.13
CA PRO A 222 17.52 39.87 8.12
C PRO A 222 18.71 40.50 7.41
N GLN A 223 19.21 41.61 7.96
CA GLN A 223 20.51 42.15 7.58
C GLN A 223 21.58 41.05 7.67
N GLU A 224 22.60 41.09 6.80
CA GLU A 224 23.72 40.15 6.90
C GLU A 224 24.27 40.20 8.35
N PRO A 225 24.23 39.08 9.08
CA PRO A 225 24.62 39.08 10.48
C PRO A 225 26.10 39.46 10.58
N SER A 226 26.39 40.55 11.29
CA SER A 226 27.73 41.13 11.33
C SER A 226 28.65 40.42 12.31
N ASN A 227 28.10 39.59 13.20
CA ASN A 227 28.83 38.87 14.24
C ASN A 227 28.41 37.39 14.28
N ALA A 228 29.33 36.50 14.67
CA ALA A 228 29.08 35.07 14.85
C ALA A 228 27.91 34.78 15.80
N LEU A 229 27.77 35.55 16.88
CA LEU A 229 26.61 35.44 17.80
C LEU A 229 25.28 35.71 17.09
N GLU A 230 25.21 36.75 16.27
CA GLU A 230 24.01 37.09 15.50
C GLU A 230 23.70 36.02 14.46
N LYS A 231 24.75 35.46 13.82
CA LYS A 231 24.59 34.37 12.86
C LYS A 231 24.07 33.10 13.53
N VAL A 232 24.55 32.76 14.72
CA VAL A 232 24.01 31.64 15.52
C VAL A 232 22.55 31.90 15.89
N GLU A 233 22.18 33.12 16.29
CA GLU A 233 20.80 33.47 16.62
C GLU A 233 19.86 33.33 15.41
N VAL A 234 20.30 33.78 14.22
CA VAL A 234 19.54 33.58 12.98
C VAL A 234 19.34 32.09 12.67
N GLU A 235 20.37 31.26 12.83
CA GLU A 235 20.25 29.81 12.66
C GLU A 235 19.33 29.17 13.70
N LYS A 236 19.34 29.65 14.95
CA LYS A 236 18.40 29.20 15.97
C LYS A 236 16.95 29.51 15.64
N VAL A 237 16.66 30.71 15.15
CA VAL A 237 15.30 31.05 14.70
C VAL A 237 14.85 30.12 13.57
N LYS A 238 15.73 29.80 12.62
CA LYS A 238 15.42 28.81 11.56
C LYS A 238 15.17 27.42 12.13
N GLN A 239 15.96 27.00 13.11
CA GLN A 239 15.77 25.71 13.78
C GLN A 239 14.41 25.67 14.49
N ASP A 240 14.06 26.71 15.23
CA ASP A 240 12.79 26.78 15.96
C ASP A 240 11.59 26.75 15.00
N ASP A 241 11.65 27.52 13.90
CA ASP A 241 10.62 27.51 12.86
C ASP A 241 10.49 26.11 12.22
N ALA A 242 11.61 25.49 11.81
CA ALA A 242 11.60 24.17 11.19
C ALA A 242 11.18 23.04 12.16
N LEU A 243 11.50 23.16 13.45
CA LEU A 243 11.03 22.24 14.49
C LEU A 243 9.54 22.39 14.76
N SER A 244 9.00 23.61 14.69
CA SER A 244 7.56 23.85 14.77
C SER A 244 6.84 23.19 13.60
N ASP A 245 7.30 23.39 12.36
CA ASP A 245 6.74 22.77 11.18
C ASP A 245 6.82 21.23 11.25
N LEU A 246 7.96 20.70 11.72
CA LEU A 246 8.13 19.26 11.93
C LEU A 246 7.15 18.73 12.99
N SER A 247 6.93 19.45 14.08
CA SER A 247 5.98 19.07 15.14
C SER A 247 4.55 19.00 14.61
N ASP A 248 4.12 20.01 13.83
CA ASP A 248 2.80 20.02 13.22
C ASP A 248 2.62 18.84 12.26
N LEU A 249 3.63 18.57 11.44
CA LEU A 249 3.65 17.44 10.51
C LEU A 249 3.62 16.08 11.22
N LEU A 250 4.35 15.92 12.32
CA LEU A 250 4.28 14.72 13.15
C LEU A 250 2.88 14.54 13.78
N GLY A 251 2.19 15.64 14.11
CA GLY A 251 0.79 15.64 14.51
C GLY A 251 -0.13 15.07 13.42
N GLU A 252 0.02 15.55 12.18
CA GLU A 252 -0.72 15.03 11.02
C GLU A 252 -0.44 13.53 10.77
N LEU A 253 0.84 13.14 10.81
CA LEU A 253 1.27 11.75 10.64
C LEU A 253 0.68 10.81 11.71
N LYS A 254 0.60 11.27 12.95
CA LYS A 254 -0.04 10.53 14.04
C LYS A 254 -1.53 10.33 13.77
N ASP A 255 -2.25 11.38 13.38
CA ASP A 255 -3.67 11.29 13.10
C ASP A 255 -3.93 10.28 11.95
N MET A 256 -3.15 10.35 10.87
CA MET A 256 -3.23 9.37 9.77
C MET A 256 -2.89 7.94 10.23
N ALA A 257 -1.91 7.75 11.12
CA ALA A 257 -1.58 6.44 11.65
C ALA A 257 -2.73 5.84 12.50
N VAL A 258 -3.42 6.66 13.29
CA VAL A 258 -4.60 6.24 14.05
C VAL A 258 -5.76 5.86 13.12
N ASP A 259 -5.98 6.66 12.07
CA ASP A 259 -7.02 6.39 11.06
C ASP A 259 -6.72 5.07 10.31
N MET A 260 -5.47 4.88 9.84
CA MET A 260 -5.02 3.64 9.20
C MET A 260 -5.20 2.42 10.13
N GLY A 261 -4.81 2.54 11.40
CA GLY A 261 -4.95 1.45 12.37
C GLY A 261 -6.41 1.06 12.61
N SER A 262 -7.30 2.05 12.70
CA SER A 262 -8.74 1.83 12.88
C SER A 262 -9.38 1.17 11.65
N GLU A 263 -8.99 1.57 10.44
CA GLU A 263 -9.45 0.96 9.20
C GLU A 263 -8.97 -0.50 9.04
N ILE A 264 -7.70 -0.77 9.37
CA ILE A 264 -7.17 -2.15 9.35
C ILE A 264 -7.92 -3.05 10.35
N GLU A 265 -8.19 -2.56 11.55
CA GLU A 265 -8.96 -3.32 12.55
C GLU A 265 -10.39 -3.61 12.05
N ARG A 266 -11.01 -2.65 11.35
CA ARG A 266 -12.30 -2.85 10.69
C ARG A 266 -12.22 -3.90 9.59
N HIS A 267 -11.21 -3.85 8.73
CA HIS A 267 -10.98 -4.85 7.69
C HIS A 267 -10.81 -6.25 8.29
N ASN A 268 -10.01 -6.39 9.35
CA ASN A 268 -9.80 -7.68 10.02
C ASN A 268 -11.10 -8.29 10.52
N LYS A 269 -11.95 -7.49 11.19
CA LYS A 269 -13.28 -7.94 11.63
C LYS A 269 -14.17 -8.35 10.46
N ALA A 270 -14.23 -7.52 9.42
CA ALA A 270 -15.01 -7.82 8.23
C ALA A 270 -14.52 -9.09 7.52
N LEU A 271 -13.21 -9.31 7.43
CA LEU A 271 -12.63 -10.51 6.82
C LEU A 271 -12.92 -11.77 7.63
N ASN A 272 -12.86 -11.72 8.97
CA ASN A 272 -13.24 -12.86 9.82
C ASN A 272 -14.70 -13.27 9.59
N HIS A 273 -15.62 -12.30 9.55
CA HIS A 273 -17.02 -12.57 9.22
C HIS A 273 -17.19 -13.15 7.82
N LEU A 274 -16.46 -12.61 6.83
CA LEU A 274 -16.50 -13.12 5.45
C LEU A 274 -16.00 -14.56 5.38
N TYR A 275 -14.92 -14.88 6.10
CA TYR A 275 -14.33 -16.21 6.14
C TYR A 275 -15.35 -17.23 6.65
N ASP A 276 -16.01 -16.94 7.78
CA ASP A 276 -17.04 -17.81 8.32
C ASP A 276 -18.20 -17.97 7.33
N ASP A 277 -18.60 -16.89 6.63
CA ASP A 277 -19.70 -16.89 5.67
C ASP A 277 -19.35 -17.79 4.47
N VAL A 278 -18.14 -17.63 3.93
CA VAL A 278 -17.64 -18.42 2.81
C VAL A 278 -17.46 -19.89 3.18
N ASP A 279 -17.03 -20.22 4.40
CA ASP A 279 -16.89 -21.62 4.83
C ASP A 279 -18.25 -22.33 4.92
N GLU A 280 -19.27 -21.68 5.47
CA GLU A 280 -20.64 -22.20 5.49
C GLU A 280 -21.20 -22.38 4.06
N LEU A 281 -20.97 -21.40 3.17
CA LEU A 281 -21.35 -21.52 1.76
C LEU A 281 -20.66 -22.72 1.08
N ASN A 282 -19.36 -22.91 1.32
CA ASN A 282 -18.61 -24.04 0.78
C ASN A 282 -19.16 -25.38 1.30
N PHE A 283 -19.46 -25.48 2.60
CA PHE A 283 -20.07 -26.67 3.19
C PHE A 283 -21.42 -27.00 2.54
N ARG A 284 -22.29 -26.00 2.39
CA ARG A 284 -23.62 -26.17 1.79
C ARG A 284 -23.57 -26.49 0.31
N MET A 285 -22.69 -25.84 -0.43
CA MET A 285 -22.47 -26.11 -1.86
C MET A 285 -22.00 -27.56 -2.09
N LYS A 286 -21.09 -28.07 -1.26
CA LYS A 286 -20.68 -29.49 -1.30
C LYS A 286 -21.85 -30.43 -1.05
N GLY A 287 -22.71 -30.11 -0.08
CA GLY A 287 -23.94 -30.86 0.21
C GLY A 287 -24.91 -30.88 -0.97
N ALA A 288 -25.17 -29.73 -1.57
CA ALA A 288 -26.01 -29.58 -2.76
C ALA A 288 -25.46 -30.39 -3.95
N ASN A 289 -24.14 -30.30 -4.21
CA ASN A 289 -23.48 -31.06 -5.27
C ASN A 289 -23.59 -32.58 -5.04
N GLN A 290 -23.38 -33.05 -3.80
CA GLN A 290 -23.55 -34.47 -3.47
C GLN A 290 -24.99 -34.95 -3.69
N ARG A 291 -25.99 -34.14 -3.32
CA ARG A 291 -27.40 -34.44 -3.59
C ARG A 291 -27.67 -34.51 -5.09
N GLY A 292 -27.17 -33.54 -5.86
CA GLY A 292 -27.30 -33.52 -7.32
C GLY A 292 -26.75 -34.79 -7.97
N ARG A 293 -25.55 -35.24 -7.57
CA ARG A 293 -24.96 -36.49 -8.07
C ARG A 293 -25.81 -37.73 -7.78
N ARG A 294 -26.30 -37.88 -6.54
CA ARG A 294 -27.21 -38.97 -6.16
C ARG A 294 -28.49 -38.99 -6.98
N LEU A 295 -29.05 -37.83 -7.31
CA LEU A 295 -30.25 -37.74 -8.15
C LEU A 295 -30.00 -38.16 -9.60
N LEU A 296 -28.79 -37.95 -10.10
CA LEU A 296 -28.36 -38.39 -11.42
C LEU A 296 -27.93 -39.87 -11.45
N GLY A 297 -27.94 -40.57 -10.30
CA GLY A 297 -27.44 -41.93 -10.19
C GLY A 297 -25.92 -42.06 -10.42
N LYS A 298 -25.17 -40.97 -10.20
CA LYS A 298 -23.70 -40.89 -10.32
C LYS A 298 -23.02 -40.71 -8.97
#